data_AF-A0A438GCC8-F1
#
_entry.id   AF-A0A438GCC8-F1
#
_cell.length_a   1.000
_cell.length_b   1.000
_cell.length_c   1.000
_cell.angle_alpha   90.00
_cell.angle_beta   90.00
_cell.angle_gamma   90.00
#
_symmetry.space_group_name_H-M   'P 1'
#
loop_
_entity.id
_entity.type
_entity.pdbx_description
1 polymer ?
#
loop_
_entity_poly.entity_id
_entity_poly.type
_entity_poly.pdbx_seq_one_letter_code
_entity_poly.pdbx_strand_id
1 'polypeptide(L)'
;MSVSSPGGRCWFGVELKTFEISIEEHKEKVHGKICERDPKFSSWIRFRGKCMSLLLEGVESCCGLKEYRFGSSPVCLTKLKHPKDL
;
A
#
# COMPACT_ATOMS: atom_id res chain seq x y z
N MET A 1 7.75 -24.15 -12.58
CA MET A 1 8.56 -23.47 -11.55
C MET A 1 7.96 -22.10 -11.33
N SER A 2 7.28 -21.89 -10.21
CA SER A 2 6.81 -20.56 -9.80
C SER A 2 8.06 -19.71 -9.52
N VAL A 3 8.30 -18.71 -10.36
CA VAL A 3 9.29 -17.67 -10.08
C VAL A 3 8.79 -16.93 -8.84
N SER A 4 9.33 -17.27 -7.67
CA SER A 4 9.22 -16.44 -6.47
C SER A 4 9.99 -15.15 -6.77
N SER A 5 9.26 -14.16 -7.28
CA SER A 5 9.82 -12.84 -7.48
C SER A 5 10.25 -12.34 -6.10
N PRO A 6 11.52 -11.95 -5.88
CA PRO A 6 11.91 -11.35 -4.62
C PRO A 6 10.97 -10.18 -4.37
N GLY A 7 10.32 -10.17 -3.20
CA GLY A 7 9.37 -9.14 -2.84
C GLY A 7 9.91 -7.74 -3.17
N GLY A 8 9.07 -6.90 -3.76
CA GLY A 8 9.46 -5.55 -4.19
C GLY A 8 9.40 -4.56 -3.04
N ARG A 9 10.40 -3.68 -2.94
CA ARG A 9 10.35 -2.53 -2.03
C ARG A 9 10.77 -1.27 -2.77
N CYS A 10 10.02 -0.19 -2.57
CA CYS A 10 10.41 1.13 -3.04
C CYS A 10 10.11 2.19 -2.00
N TRP A 11 10.81 3.31 -2.12
CA TRP A 11 10.60 4.50 -1.31
C TRP A 11 10.46 5.72 -2.21
N PHE A 12 9.63 6.65 -1.79
CA PHE A 12 9.50 7.95 -2.45
C PHE A 12 9.18 9.03 -1.42
N GLY A 13 9.64 10.25 -1.70
CA GLY A 13 9.35 11.43 -0.90
C GLY A 13 8.23 12.26 -1.51
N VAL A 14 7.33 12.77 -0.69
CA VAL A 14 6.37 13.81 -1.06
C VAL A 14 6.39 14.84 0.06
N GLU A 15 6.80 16.06 -0.26
CA GLU A 15 7.00 17.14 0.73
C GLU A 15 7.91 16.69 1.89
N LEU A 16 7.47 16.84 3.15
CA LEU A 16 8.20 16.45 4.36
C LEU A 16 7.96 14.98 4.77
N LYS A 17 7.33 14.18 3.90
CA LYS A 17 6.96 12.80 4.19
C LYS A 17 7.70 11.84 3.29
N THR A 18 8.05 10.68 3.85
CA THR A 18 8.58 9.54 3.10
C THR A 18 7.58 8.41 3.12
N PHE A 19 7.37 7.80 1.97
CA PHE A 19 6.53 6.64 1.82
C PHE A 19 7.40 5.42 1.50
N GLU A 20 7.07 4.29 2.11
CA GLU A 20 7.65 2.98 1.81
C GLU A 20 6.54 2.05 1.34
N ILE A 21 6.68 1.49 0.14
CA ILE A 21 5.82 0.41 -0.34
C ILE A 21 6.63 -0.87 -0.28
N SER A 22 6.10 -1.89 0.39
CA SER A 22 6.67 -3.24 0.37
C SER A 22 5.63 -4.26 -0.05
N ILE A 23 6.08 -5.21 -0.86
CA ILE A 23 5.35 -6.41 -1.24
C ILE A 23 6.17 -7.60 -0.74
N GLU A 24 5.56 -8.42 0.09
CA GLU A 24 6.17 -9.60 0.69
C GLU A 24 5.36 -10.83 0.33
N GLU A 25 6.02 -11.90 -0.10
CA GLU A 25 5.40 -13.20 -0.28
C GLU A 25 5.66 -14.06 0.96
N HIS A 26 4.60 -14.53 1.61
CA HIS A 26 4.70 -15.38 2.79
C HIS A 26 3.67 -16.51 2.72
N LYS A 27 4.14 -17.75 2.75
CA LYS A 27 3.30 -18.96 2.60
C LYS A 27 2.38 -18.89 1.36
N GLU A 28 2.95 -18.58 0.20
CA GLU A 28 2.24 -18.45 -1.09
C GLU A 28 1.16 -17.34 -1.12
N LYS A 29 1.15 -16.45 -0.13
CA LYS A 29 0.26 -15.30 -0.07
C LYS A 29 1.06 -14.02 -0.21
N VAL A 30 0.62 -13.17 -1.14
CA VAL A 30 1.17 -11.84 -1.34
C VAL A 30 0.56 -10.86 -0.35
N HIS A 31 1.44 -10.12 0.32
CA HIS A 31 1.14 -9.13 1.34
C HIS A 31 1.73 -7.80 0.92
N GLY A 32 0.90 -6.75 0.93
CA GLY A 32 1.37 -5.40 0.71
C GLY A 32 1.31 -4.55 1.97
N LYS A 33 2.26 -3.65 2.13
CA LYS A 33 2.28 -2.62 3.16
C LYS A 33 2.68 -1.29 2.53
N ILE A 34 1.95 -0.23 2.86
CA ILE A 34 2.38 1.15 2.59
C ILE A 34 2.58 1.83 3.93
N CYS A 35 3.77 2.38 4.16
CA CYS A 35 4.09 3.15 5.36
C CYS A 35 4.32 4.61 4.98
N GLU A 36 3.58 5.51 5.60
CA GLU A 36 3.88 6.95 5.63
C GLU A 36 4.75 7.23 6.86
N ARG A 37 5.87 7.92 6.66
CA ARG A 37 6.75 8.41 7.71
C ARG A 37 6.82 9.94 7.62
N ASP A 38 6.40 10.59 8.68
CA ASP A 38 6.48 12.03 8.94
C ASP A 38 7.38 12.24 10.18
N PRO A 39 8.05 13.38 10.37
CA PRO A 39 8.85 13.65 11.56
C PRO A 39 8.15 13.34 12.90
N LYS A 40 6.83 13.56 12.99
CA LYS A 40 6.02 13.42 14.22
C LYS A 40 5.27 12.09 14.30
N PHE A 41 4.88 11.54 13.15
CA PHE A 41 4.02 10.35 13.11
C PHE A 41 4.49 9.34 12.07
N SER A 42 4.21 8.07 12.33
CA SER A 42 4.21 7.03 11.30
C SER A 42 2.79 6.52 11.14
N SER A 43 2.36 6.28 9.91
CA SER A 43 1.13 5.53 9.66
C SER A 43 1.34 4.45 8.63
N TRP A 44 0.54 3.39 8.66
CA TRP A 44 0.60 2.38 7.61
C TRP A 44 -0.75 1.75 7.35
N ILE A 45 -0.86 1.21 6.13
CA ILE A 45 -1.92 0.30 5.73
C ILE A 45 -1.33 -1.04 5.31
N ARG A 46 -2.12 -2.10 5.50
CA ARG A 46 -1.80 -3.45 5.01
C ARG A 46 -2.91 -3.91 4.08
N PHE A 47 -2.55 -4.56 2.99
CA PHE A 47 -3.48 -5.12 2.01
C PHE A 47 -3.05 -6.51 1.56
N ARG A 48 -4.03 -7.34 1.19
CA ARG A 48 -3.85 -8.74 0.79
C ARG A 48 -4.90 -9.12 -0.24
N GLY A 49 -4.61 -10.12 -1.07
CA GLY A 49 -5.56 -10.70 -2.02
C GLY A 49 -6.27 -9.63 -2.87
N LYS A 50 -7.60 -9.69 -2.95
CA LYS A 50 -8.44 -8.75 -3.74
C LYS A 50 -8.26 -7.27 -3.36
N CYS A 51 -7.80 -6.97 -2.15
CA CYS A 51 -7.55 -5.59 -1.73
C CYS A 51 -6.39 -4.96 -2.50
N MET A 52 -5.44 -5.79 -2.97
CA MET A 52 -4.31 -5.32 -3.78
C MET A 52 -4.78 -4.84 -5.16
N SER A 53 -5.64 -5.61 -5.83
CA SER A 53 -6.20 -5.21 -7.13
C SER A 53 -7.09 -3.97 -6.99
N LEU A 54 -7.89 -3.87 -5.93
CA LEU A 54 -8.73 -2.69 -5.68
C LEU A 54 -7.89 -1.44 -5.38
N LEU A 55 -6.77 -1.58 -4.64
CA LEU A 55 -5.85 -0.48 -4.40
C LEU A 55 -5.22 0.01 -5.70
N LEU A 56 -4.76 -0.90 -6.56
CA LEU A 56 -4.18 -0.56 -7.85
C LEU A 56 -5.20 0.13 -8.76
N GLU A 57 -6.42 -0.39 -8.85
CA GLU A 57 -7.51 0.22 -9.62
C GLU A 57 -7.83 1.63 -9.11
N GLY A 58 -7.90 1.82 -7.79
CA GLY A 58 -8.11 3.13 -7.18
C GLY A 58 -6.98 4.11 -7.50
N VAL A 59 -5.72 3.66 -7.44
CA VAL A 59 -4.55 4.49 -7.80
C VAL A 59 -4.57 4.86 -9.29
N GLU A 60 -4.78 3.91 -10.17
CA GLU A 60 -4.88 4.15 -11.61
C GLU A 60 -5.98 5.17 -11.92
N SER A 61 -7.13 5.05 -11.26
CA SER A 61 -8.22 6.00 -11.47
C SER A 61 -7.92 7.40 -10.93
N CYS A 62 -7.33 7.50 -9.73
CA CYS A 62 -6.87 8.78 -9.19
C CYS A 62 -5.83 9.47 -10.09
N CYS A 63 -5.00 8.69 -10.79
CA CYS A 63 -4.02 9.19 -11.74
C CYS A 63 -4.61 9.46 -13.15
N GLY A 64 -5.91 9.25 -13.36
CA GLY A 64 -6.56 9.38 -14.68
C GLY A 64 -6.12 8.30 -15.68
N LEU A 65 -5.50 7.21 -15.22
CA LEU A 65 -5.04 6.09 -16.03
C LEU A 65 -6.17 5.10 -16.35
N LYS A 66 -7.29 5.13 -15.59
CA LYS A 66 -8.52 4.37 -15.85
C LYS A 66 -9.78 5.12 -15.41
N GLU A 67 -10.89 4.92 -16.13
CA GLU A 67 -12.21 5.41 -15.69
C GLU A 67 -12.71 4.62 -14.47
N TYR A 68 -13.14 5.35 -13.43
CA TYR A 68 -13.63 4.79 -12.17
C TYR A 68 -14.99 4.11 -12.39
N ARG A 69 -15.11 2.80 -12.11
CA ARG A 69 -16.43 2.14 -12.03
C ARG A 69 -16.98 2.28 -10.62
N PHE A 70 -18.09 3.00 -10.49
CA PHE A 70 -18.88 3.11 -9.25
C PHE A 70 -19.22 1.71 -8.70
N GLY A 71 -18.82 1.42 -7.46
CA GLY A 71 -19.29 0.23 -6.72
C GLY A 71 -18.28 -0.41 -5.75
N SER A 72 -16.98 -0.20 -5.94
CA SER A 72 -15.96 -0.85 -5.11
C SER A 72 -15.46 0.07 -4.00
N SER A 73 -16.21 0.21 -2.90
CA SER A 73 -15.63 0.82 -1.70
C SER A 73 -14.45 -0.06 -1.22
N PRO A 74 -13.22 0.46 -1.05
CA PRO A 74 -12.08 -0.33 -0.58
C PRO A 74 -12.19 -0.52 0.94
N VAL A 75 -13.15 -1.34 1.40
CA VAL A 75 -13.46 -1.59 2.83
C VAL A 75 -12.42 -2.50 3.51
N CYS A 76 -11.16 -2.53 3.07
CA CYS A 76 -10.17 -3.48 3.60
C CYS A 76 -8.84 -2.85 4.02
N LEU A 77 -8.75 -1.52 4.07
CA LEU A 77 -7.54 -0.84 4.52
C LEU A 77 -7.64 -0.52 6.01
N THR A 78 -6.87 -1.25 6.83
CA THR A 78 -6.66 -0.86 8.24
C THR A 78 -5.54 0.17 8.31
N LYS A 79 -5.91 1.43 8.57
CA LYS A 79 -4.94 2.51 8.82
C LYS A 79 -4.58 2.52 10.30
N LEU A 80 -3.30 2.34 10.61
CA LEU A 80 -2.78 2.46 11.96
C LEU A 80 -1.82 3.64 12.04
N LYS A 81 -1.98 4.51 13.05
CA LYS A 81 -1.16 5.71 13.27
C LYS A 81 -0.44 5.58 14.60
N HIS A 82 0.86 5.82 14.60
CA HIS A 82 1.71 5.79 15.78
C HIS A 82 2.46 7.12 15.95
N PRO A 83 2.39 7.76 17.13
CA PRO A 83 3.29 8.85 17.50
C PRO A 83 4.72 8.32 17.65
N LYS A 84 5.71 9.18 17.37
CA LYS A 84 7.14 8.83 17.49
C LYS A 84 7.77 9.23 18.83
N ASP A 85 7.05 10.00 19.64
CA ASP A 85 7.55 10.60 20.89
C ASP A 85 7.21 9.76 22.15
N LEU A 86 7.15 8.43 22.02
CA LEU A 86 7.01 7.49 23.14
C LEU A 86 8.17 6.49 23.17
#